data_AF-A0A3M9MR06-F1
#
_entry.id   AF-A0A3M9MR06-F1
#
_cell.length_a   1.000
_cell.length_b   1.000
_cell.length_c   1.000
_cell.angle_alpha   90.00
_cell.angle_beta   90.00
_cell.angle_gamma   90.00
#
_symmetry.space_group_name_H-M   'P 1'
#
loop_
_entity.id
_entity.type
_entity.pdbx_description
1 polymer ?
#
loop_
_entity_poly.entity_id
_entity_poly.type
_entity_poly.pdbx_seq_one_letter_code
_entity_poly.pdbx_strand_id
1 'polypeptide(L)'
;MVQIYAAPEDSVKRKKGLEKLYTKTLISMTDSEKAGVRCSAFLALVKLDHEMVKEIFLKHLDDDERLLFGVVWSLFANYEQVNQFMLEQLHPENSKSSYRLTKQEYEKYRKQIYR
;
A
#
# COMPACT_ATOMS: atom_id res chain seq x y z
N MET A 1 -13.35 37.87 25.36
CA MET A 1 -12.56 36.86 24.64
C MET A 1 -13.52 36.03 23.80
N VAL A 2 -13.41 36.07 22.46
CA VAL A 2 -14.27 35.27 21.58
C VAL A 2 -13.62 33.89 21.43
N GLN A 3 -14.18 32.87 22.07
CA GLN A 3 -13.81 31.48 21.78
C GLN A 3 -14.44 31.08 20.45
N ILE A 4 -13.61 31.02 19.42
CA ILE A 4 -13.99 30.46 18.12
C ILE A 4 -13.94 28.94 18.27
N TYR A 5 -15.03 28.33 18.72
CA TYR A 5 -15.20 26.88 18.62
C TYR A 5 -15.43 26.55 17.15
N ALA A 6 -14.42 25.97 16.48
CA ALA A 6 -14.62 25.38 15.17
C ALA A 6 -15.71 24.29 15.29
N ALA A 7 -16.80 24.44 14.55
CA ALA A 7 -17.93 23.53 14.61
C ALA A 7 -17.48 22.08 14.27
N PRO A 8 -18.02 21.05 14.93
CA PRO A 8 -17.64 19.65 14.71
C PRO A 8 -17.74 19.19 13.24
N GLU A 9 -18.64 19.80 12.46
CA GLU A 9 -18.81 19.50 11.04
C GLU A 9 -17.64 19.95 10.17
N ASP A 10 -17.00 21.07 10.52
CA ASP A 10 -15.86 21.61 9.77
C ASP A 10 -14.59 20.78 9.99
N SER A 11 -14.39 20.24 11.19
CA SER A 11 -13.25 19.36 11.47
C SER A 11 -13.39 18.00 10.79
N VAL A 12 -14.61 17.44 10.73
CA VAL A 12 -14.90 16.18 10.02
C VAL A 12 -14.77 16.35 8.50
N LYS A 13 -15.28 17.44 7.92
CA LYS A 13 -15.13 17.75 6.49
C LYS A 13 -13.66 17.98 6.11
N ARG A 14 -12.89 18.70 6.93
CA ARG A 14 -11.44 18.90 6.72
C ARG A 14 -10.69 17.57 6.80
N LYS A 15 -10.99 16.72 7.78
CA LYS A 15 -10.37 15.39 7.90
C LYS A 15 -10.62 14.51 6.67
N LYS A 16 -11.86 14.44 6.18
CA LYS A 16 -12.20 13.72 4.94
C LYS A 16 -11.52 14.30 3.70
N GLY A 17 -11.42 15.64 3.61
CA GLY A 17 -10.71 16.31 2.52
C GLY A 17 -9.21 16.01 2.53
N LEU A 18 -8.59 15.99 3.71
CA LEU A 18 -7.18 15.64 3.92
C LEU A 18 -6.92 14.18 3.56
N GLU A 19 -7.75 13.26 4.05
CA GLU A 19 -7.69 11.81 3.72
C GLU A 19 -7.74 11.59 2.21
N LYS A 20 -8.69 12.25 1.52
CA LYS A 20 -8.81 12.15 0.06
C LYS A 20 -7.58 12.68 -0.68
N LEU A 21 -6.97 13.76 -0.21
CA LEU A 21 -5.75 14.33 -0.80
C LEU A 21 -4.56 13.38 -0.61
N TYR A 22 -4.37 12.85 0.60
CA TYR A 22 -3.28 11.91 0.89
C TYR A 22 -3.43 10.63 0.08
N THR A 23 -4.64 10.08 -0.04
CA THR A 23 -4.88 8.88 -0.84
C THR A 23 -4.51 9.06 -2.30
N LYS A 24 -4.88 10.19 -2.94
CA LYS A 24 -4.50 10.46 -4.33
C LYS A 24 -2.98 10.52 -4.49
N THR A 25 -2.29 11.18 -3.57
CA THR A 25 -0.83 11.25 -3.57
C THR A 25 -0.22 9.86 -3.40
N LEU A 26 -0.72 9.04 -2.48
CA LEU A 26 -0.24 7.68 -2.27
C LEU A 26 -0.44 6.81 -3.52
N ILE A 27 -1.60 6.88 -4.18
CA ILE A 27 -1.84 6.17 -5.45
C ILE A 27 -0.84 6.63 -6.52
N SER A 28 -0.59 7.93 -6.66
CA SER A 28 0.42 8.42 -7.60
C SER A 28 1.84 7.93 -7.26
N MET A 29 2.17 7.80 -5.97
CA MET A 29 3.49 7.34 -5.52
C MET A 29 3.71 5.85 -5.77
N THR A 30 2.65 5.06 -6.01
CA THR A 30 2.83 3.66 -6.43
C THR A 30 3.44 3.55 -7.82
N ASP A 31 3.43 4.63 -8.61
CA ASP A 31 4.04 4.69 -9.94
C ASP A 31 5.42 5.39 -9.92
N SER A 32 6.04 5.53 -8.75
CA SER A 32 7.35 6.16 -8.63
C SER A 32 8.45 5.32 -9.29
N GLU A 33 9.41 5.99 -9.92
CA GLU A 33 10.66 5.38 -10.43
C GLU A 33 11.51 4.68 -9.36
N LYS A 34 11.23 4.88 -8.06
CA LYS A 34 11.98 4.26 -6.95
C LYS A 34 11.17 3.13 -6.34
N ALA A 35 11.65 1.88 -6.43
CA ALA A 35 10.98 0.71 -5.86
C ALA A 35 10.56 0.89 -4.38
N GLY A 36 11.44 1.44 -3.53
CA GLY A 36 11.13 1.68 -2.12
C GLY A 36 9.98 2.66 -1.90
N VAL A 37 9.79 3.63 -2.79
CA VAL A 37 8.65 4.57 -2.75
C VAL A 37 7.37 3.86 -3.14
N ARG A 38 7.40 3.02 -4.20
CA ARG A 38 6.24 2.23 -4.62
C ARG A 38 5.75 1.32 -3.48
N CYS A 39 6.66 0.54 -2.89
CA CYS A 39 6.34 -0.34 -1.76
C CYS A 39 5.83 0.41 -0.53
N SER A 40 6.43 1.56 -0.19
CA SER A 40 5.99 2.37 0.96
C SER A 40 4.59 2.92 0.76
N ALA A 41 4.30 3.45 -0.43
CA ALA A 41 2.99 3.97 -0.79
C ALA A 41 1.93 2.86 -0.79
N PHE A 42 2.26 1.71 -1.35
CA PHE A 42 1.40 0.53 -1.36
C PHE A 42 1.08 0.04 0.07
N LEU A 43 2.10 -0.11 0.92
CA LEU A 43 1.91 -0.49 2.33
C LEU A 43 1.01 0.51 3.08
N ALA A 44 1.18 1.80 2.83
CA ALA A 44 0.31 2.81 3.41
C ALA A 44 -1.15 2.64 2.97
N LEU A 45 -1.41 2.40 1.68
CA LEU A 45 -2.75 2.14 1.16
C LEU A 45 -3.36 0.86 1.75
N VAL A 46 -2.58 -0.21 1.93
CA VAL A 46 -3.01 -1.44 2.61
C VAL A 46 -3.39 -1.17 4.07
N LYS A 47 -2.59 -0.37 4.79
CA LYS A 47 -2.88 0.00 6.19
C LYS A 47 -4.09 0.93 6.34
N LEU A 48 -4.36 1.75 5.33
CA LEU A 48 -5.56 2.59 5.26
C LEU A 48 -6.79 1.80 4.79
N ASP A 49 -6.64 0.51 4.51
CA ASP A 49 -7.67 -0.37 3.99
C ASP A 49 -8.35 0.18 2.72
N HIS A 50 -7.53 0.65 1.78
CA HIS A 50 -8.01 1.31 0.58
C HIS A 50 -8.41 0.32 -0.52
N GLU A 51 -9.55 0.53 -1.19
CA GLU A 51 -10.12 -0.42 -2.16
C GLU A 51 -9.25 -0.71 -3.39
N MET A 52 -8.44 0.28 -3.80
CA MET A 52 -7.57 0.19 -4.98
C MET A 52 -6.37 -0.73 -4.82
N VAL A 53 -6.07 -1.26 -3.61
CA VAL A 53 -4.83 -2.02 -3.38
C VAL A 53 -4.72 -3.27 -4.26
N LYS A 54 -5.83 -3.95 -4.56
CA LYS A 54 -5.81 -5.09 -5.48
C LYS A 54 -5.46 -4.67 -6.91
N GLU A 55 -6.07 -3.60 -7.41
CA GLU A 55 -5.81 -3.10 -8.76
C GLU A 55 -4.35 -2.64 -8.91
N ILE A 56 -3.84 -1.91 -7.91
CA ILE A 56 -2.45 -1.45 -7.90
C ILE A 56 -1.47 -2.62 -7.85
N PHE A 57 -1.75 -3.65 -7.05
CA PHE A 57 -0.94 -4.87 -7.04
C PHE A 57 -0.90 -5.53 -8.41
N LEU A 58 -2.05 -5.68 -9.08
CA LEU A 58 -2.13 -6.29 -10.40
C LEU A 58 -1.36 -5.49 -11.46
N LYS A 59 -1.36 -4.16 -11.36
CA LYS A 59 -0.55 -3.29 -12.21
C LYS A 59 0.95 -3.54 -12.05
N HIS A 60 1.40 -3.90 -10.85
CA HIS A 60 2.81 -4.15 -10.51
C HIS A 60 3.16 -5.64 -10.40
N LEU A 61 2.34 -6.52 -11.00
CA LEU A 61 2.51 -7.96 -10.87
C LEU A 61 3.85 -8.45 -11.45
N ASP A 62 4.29 -7.78 -12.52
CA ASP A 62 5.55 -8.07 -13.21
C ASP A 62 6.68 -7.08 -12.81
N ASP A 63 6.50 -6.30 -11.74
CA ASP A 63 7.53 -5.39 -11.21
C ASP A 63 8.57 -6.17 -10.38
N ASP A 64 9.59 -6.66 -11.06
CA ASP A 64 10.70 -7.43 -10.50
C ASP A 64 11.89 -6.55 -10.04
N GLU A 65 11.70 -5.21 -9.96
CA GLU A 65 12.77 -4.30 -9.53
C GLU A 65 13.24 -4.69 -8.13
N ARG A 66 14.56 -4.88 -7.99
CA ARG A 66 15.15 -5.27 -6.72
C ARG A 66 15.00 -4.16 -5.70
N LEU A 67 14.54 -4.54 -4.51
CA LEU A 67 14.51 -3.65 -3.38
C LEU A 67 15.94 -3.48 -2.82
N LEU A 68 16.57 -2.37 -3.18
CA LEU A 68 17.84 -1.94 -2.58
C LEU A 68 17.56 -1.44 -1.16
N PHE A 69 17.47 -2.37 -0.23
CA PHE A 69 17.27 -2.05 1.17
C PHE A 69 18.53 -1.43 1.76
N GLY A 70 18.44 -0.17 2.18
CA GLY A 70 19.34 0.34 3.21
C GLY A 70 19.12 -0.41 4.53
N VAL A 71 20.08 -0.30 5.46
CA VAL A 71 20.15 -0.99 6.77
C VAL A 71 18.82 -1.02 7.56
N VAL A 72 17.97 -0.01 7.36
CA VAL A 72 16.66 0.11 8.03
C VAL A 72 15.63 -0.90 7.50
N TRP A 73 15.66 -1.26 6.22
CA TRP A 73 14.65 -2.14 5.61
C TRP A 73 15.03 -3.62 5.62
N SER A 74 16.33 -3.94 5.66
CA SER A 74 16.84 -5.32 5.76
C SER A 74 16.43 -6.04 7.05
N LEU A 75 15.91 -5.29 8.05
CA LEU A 75 15.40 -5.84 9.30
C LEU A 75 13.91 -6.23 9.24
N PHE A 76 13.17 -5.79 8.21
CA PHE A 76 11.69 -5.89 8.19
C PHE A 76 11.10 -6.63 6.99
N ALA A 77 11.88 -6.92 5.94
CA ALA A 77 11.36 -7.60 4.75
C ALA A 77 12.42 -8.55 4.14
N ASN A 78 12.06 -9.83 4.02
CA ASN A 78 12.85 -10.84 3.28
C ASN A 78 12.49 -10.85 1.77
N TYR A 79 11.86 -9.80 1.25
CA TYR A 79 11.35 -9.77 -0.12
C TYR A 79 12.34 -9.05 -1.02
N GLU A 80 12.83 -9.70 -2.07
CA GLU A 80 13.90 -9.15 -2.90
C GLU A 80 13.38 -8.18 -3.97
N GLN A 81 12.07 -8.23 -4.28
CA GLN A 81 11.46 -7.52 -5.41
C GLN A 81 10.15 -6.82 -5.01
N VAL A 82 9.74 -5.82 -5.79
CA VAL A 82 8.51 -5.06 -5.55
C VAL A 82 7.27 -5.96 -5.58
N ASN A 83 7.12 -6.79 -6.61
CA ASN A 83 5.99 -7.69 -6.76
C ASN A 83 5.83 -8.67 -5.58
N GLN A 84 6.94 -9.22 -5.06
CA GLN A 84 6.98 -10.10 -3.89
C GLN A 84 6.52 -9.34 -2.64
N PHE A 85 7.05 -8.14 -2.43
CA PHE A 85 6.67 -7.31 -1.29
C PHE A 85 5.16 -7.01 -1.32
N MET A 86 4.63 -6.59 -2.48
CA MET A 86 3.22 -6.22 -2.62
C MET A 86 2.29 -7.43 -2.46
N LEU A 87 2.66 -8.59 -3.01
CA LEU A 87 1.92 -9.84 -2.83
C LEU A 87 1.71 -10.14 -1.34
N GLU A 88 2.77 -9.97 -0.55
CA GLU A 88 2.80 -10.36 0.86
C GLU A 88 2.02 -9.40 1.76
N GLN A 89 1.92 -8.12 1.38
CA GLN A 89 1.01 -7.19 2.07
C GLN A 89 -0.47 -7.56 1.87
N LEU A 90 -0.79 -8.37 0.86
CA LEU A 90 -2.12 -8.89 0.59
C LEU A 90 -2.29 -10.37 0.96
N HIS A 91 -1.37 -10.95 1.74
CA HIS A 91 -1.43 -12.35 2.16
C HIS A 91 -2.78 -12.70 2.83
N PRO A 92 -3.44 -13.82 2.47
CA PRO A 92 -4.79 -14.18 2.93
C PRO A 92 -4.91 -14.31 4.45
N GLU A 93 -3.82 -14.70 5.13
CA GLU A 93 -3.80 -14.96 6.58
C GLU A 93 -3.06 -13.89 7.39
N ASN A 94 -2.16 -13.12 6.76
CA ASN A 94 -1.27 -12.20 7.49
C ASN A 94 -1.68 -10.74 7.29
N SER A 95 -2.34 -10.42 6.17
CA SER A 95 -2.81 -9.07 5.91
C SER A 95 -4.04 -8.74 6.76
N LYS A 96 -4.02 -7.56 7.37
CA LYS A 96 -5.17 -7.00 8.10
C LYS A 96 -6.16 -6.26 7.21
N SER A 97 -5.86 -6.09 5.92
CA SER A 97 -6.77 -5.41 4.99
C SER A 97 -7.99 -6.27 4.68
N SER A 98 -9.15 -5.63 4.54
CA SER A 98 -10.37 -6.23 3.99
C SER A 98 -10.20 -6.60 2.51
N TYR A 99 -9.28 -5.95 1.80
CA TYR A 99 -8.93 -6.19 0.41
C TYR A 99 -7.76 -7.18 0.21
N ARG A 100 -7.43 -7.99 1.23
CA ARG A 100 -6.47 -9.09 1.08
C ARG A 100 -6.89 -10.08 -0.01
N LEU A 101 -5.94 -10.83 -0.54
CA LEU A 101 -6.21 -11.88 -1.52
C LEU A 101 -6.89 -13.08 -0.85
N THR A 102 -7.66 -13.82 -1.63
CA THR A 102 -8.06 -15.18 -1.27
C THR A 102 -6.86 -16.12 -1.37
N LYS A 103 -6.93 -17.29 -0.72
CA LYS A 103 -5.88 -18.33 -0.83
C LYS A 103 -5.62 -18.72 -2.28
N GLN A 104 -6.66 -18.83 -3.10
CA GLN A 104 -6.55 -19.20 -4.51
C GLN A 104 -5.86 -18.11 -5.34
N GLU A 105 -6.25 -16.85 -5.16
CA GLU A 105 -5.58 -15.71 -5.81
C GLU A 105 -4.11 -15.63 -5.41
N TYR A 106 -3.83 -15.75 -4.11
CA TYR A 106 -2.48 -15.70 -3.57
C TYR A 106 -1.57 -16.75 -4.22
N GLU A 107 -1.99 -18.02 -4.23
CA GLU A 107 -1.20 -19.11 -4.84
C GLU A 107 -1.04 -18.93 -6.35
N LYS A 108 -2.05 -18.39 -7.04
CA LYS A 108 -1.94 -18.07 -8.47
C LYS A 108 -0.83 -17.05 -8.72
N TYR A 109 -0.83 -15.94 -8.00
CA TYR A 109 0.14 -14.87 -8.21
C TYR A 109 1.53 -15.22 -7.68
N ARG A 110 1.61 -15.93 -6.55
CA ARG A 110 2.86 -16.48 -6.03
C ARG A 110 3.56 -17.36 -7.08
N LYS A 111 2.82 -18.27 -7.74
CA LYS A 111 3.37 -19.10 -8.83
C LYS A 111 3.72 -18.32 -10.09
N GLN A 112 3.26 -17.07 -10.25
CA GLN A 112 3.67 -16.21 -11.36
C GLN A 112 4.96 -15.48 -11.03
N ILE A 113 5.09 -14.99 -9.80
CA ILE A 113 6.24 -14.20 -9.34
C ILE A 113 7.48 -15.08 -9.08
N TYR A 114 7.32 -16.26 -8.49
CA TYR A 114 8.43 -17.15 -8.11
C TYR A 114 8.73 -18.25 -9.14
N ARG A 115 8.48 -18.00 -10.43
CA ARG A 115 8.81 -18.97 -11.51
C ARG A 115 10.31 -19.07 -11.69
#